data_AF-A0A1G6N2R9-F1
#
_entry.id   AF-A0A1G6N2R9-F1
#
_cell.length_a   1.000
_cell.length_b   1.000
_cell.length_c   1.000
_cell.angle_alpha   90.00
_cell.angle_beta   90.00
_cell.angle_gamma   90.00
#
_symmetry.space_group_name_H-M   'P 1'
#
loop_
_entity.id
_entity.type
_entity.pdbx_description
1 polymer ?
#
loop_
_entity_poly.entity_id
_entity_poly.type
_entity_poly.pdbx_seq_one_letter_code
_entity_poly.pdbx_strand_id
1 'polypeptide(L)'
;MTEIHNGVSAAAVPGARWRKGSRSGAVGNCVEVSPVAGGRTAIRDSKNIQGPALVFSGPVIVSFTRAVTGGVVRIPTAETYLRRLVARGFEFLHPRDANGEITAVVGVRAHHNVIDVVRLHAENEVIASRLPGDAADVLNPEFVLWQRTGWATDVLRQMIDLPDDRTPDALHQFRPETSANGCWVPTAPGRAKWLPASA
;
A
#
# COMPACT_ATOMS: atom_id res chain seq x y z
N MET A 1 -7.77 -12.91 -41.31
CA MET A 1 -7.68 -13.56 -39.99
C MET A 1 -7.07 -12.55 -39.03
N THR A 2 -7.76 -12.22 -37.94
CA THR A 2 -7.20 -11.31 -36.92
C THR A 2 -6.05 -12.02 -36.23
N GLU A 3 -4.86 -11.43 -36.27
CA GLU A 3 -3.68 -11.96 -35.60
C GLU A 3 -3.88 -11.87 -34.08
N ILE A 4 -3.62 -12.97 -33.37
CA ILE A 4 -3.71 -13.01 -31.91
C ILE A 4 -2.36 -12.59 -31.34
N HIS A 5 -2.30 -11.39 -30.75
CA HIS A 5 -1.14 -10.83 -30.07
C HIS A 5 -1.54 -10.24 -28.71
N ASN A 6 -0.58 -9.94 -27.85
CA ASN A 6 -0.85 -9.22 -26.59
C ASN A 6 -1.44 -7.84 -26.90
N GLY A 7 -2.52 -7.49 -26.21
CA GLY A 7 -3.23 -6.22 -26.40
C GLY A 7 -4.36 -6.24 -27.43
N VAL A 8 -4.59 -7.38 -28.11
CA VAL A 8 -5.78 -7.55 -28.96
C VAL A 8 -7.05 -7.40 -28.10
N SER A 9 -8.12 -6.83 -28.66
CA SER A 9 -9.41 -6.77 -27.95
C SER A 9 -9.87 -8.18 -27.60
N ALA A 10 -10.32 -8.37 -26.36
CA ALA A 10 -10.82 -9.66 -25.87
C ALA A 10 -12.03 -10.18 -26.67
N ALA A 11 -12.84 -9.30 -27.26
CA ALA A 11 -13.94 -9.72 -28.14
C ALA A 11 -13.47 -10.13 -29.54
N ALA A 12 -12.28 -9.68 -29.95
CA ALA A 12 -11.69 -10.02 -31.24
C ALA A 12 -10.82 -11.29 -31.22
N VAL A 13 -10.67 -11.94 -30.05
CA VAL A 13 -9.89 -13.19 -29.92
C VAL A 13 -10.65 -14.36 -30.56
N PRO A 14 -10.18 -14.92 -31.70
CA PRO A 14 -10.90 -15.95 -32.42
C PRO A 14 -11.02 -17.25 -31.60
N GLY A 15 -12.23 -17.81 -31.55
CA GLY A 15 -12.50 -19.07 -30.87
C GLY A 15 -12.45 -19.01 -29.34
N ALA A 16 -12.31 -17.82 -28.75
CA ALA A 16 -12.27 -17.67 -27.30
C ALA A 16 -13.61 -18.06 -26.66
N ARG A 17 -13.56 -19.04 -25.76
CA ARG A 17 -14.60 -19.40 -24.80
C ARG A 17 -14.12 -19.03 -23.40
N TRP A 18 -14.50 -17.84 -22.95
CA TRP A 18 -14.06 -17.28 -21.68
C TRP A 18 -14.64 -18.05 -20.50
N ARG A 19 -13.79 -18.42 -19.54
CA ARG A 19 -14.17 -19.12 -18.31
C ARG A 19 -13.67 -18.33 -17.11
N LYS A 20 -14.59 -18.02 -16.20
CA LYS A 20 -14.29 -17.41 -14.90
C LYS A 20 -13.94 -18.50 -13.89
N GLY A 21 -13.06 -18.19 -12.94
CA GLY A 21 -12.76 -19.10 -11.84
C GLY A 21 -13.97 -19.31 -10.94
N SER A 22 -14.17 -20.52 -10.41
CA SER A 22 -15.30 -20.83 -9.50
C SER A 22 -15.24 -20.07 -8.17
N ARG A 23 -14.07 -19.55 -7.78
CA ARG A 23 -13.86 -18.75 -6.57
C ARG A 23 -13.97 -17.24 -6.82
N SER A 24 -14.34 -16.82 -8.02
CA SER A 24 -14.60 -15.41 -8.34
C SER A 24 -15.91 -14.96 -7.70
N GLY A 25 -15.83 -14.10 -6.67
CA GLY A 25 -16.98 -13.53 -5.97
C GLY A 25 -17.40 -12.13 -6.46
N ALA A 26 -18.39 -11.53 -5.78
CA ALA A 26 -18.95 -10.22 -6.13
C ALA A 26 -18.01 -9.02 -5.89
N VAL A 27 -16.95 -9.20 -5.09
CA VAL A 27 -16.09 -8.11 -4.57
C VAL A 27 -14.99 -7.68 -5.58
N GLY A 28 -14.86 -8.36 -6.73
CA GLY A 28 -14.11 -7.85 -7.90
C GLY A 28 -12.71 -8.43 -8.15
N ASN A 29 -12.02 -7.83 -9.15
CA ASN A 29 -10.70 -8.19 -9.72
C ASN A 29 -10.60 -9.60 -10.32
N CYS A 30 -11.70 -10.10 -10.85
CA CYS A 30 -11.76 -11.42 -11.46
C CYS A 30 -11.13 -11.39 -12.87
N VAL A 31 -10.32 -12.40 -13.17
CA VAL A 31 -9.84 -12.66 -14.54
C VAL A 31 -10.63 -13.81 -15.16
N GLU A 32 -10.79 -13.75 -16.47
CA GLU A 32 -11.33 -14.83 -17.28
C GLU A 32 -10.26 -15.38 -18.20
N VAL A 33 -10.25 -16.69 -18.40
CA VAL A 33 -9.25 -17.39 -19.21
C VAL A 33 -9.91 -18.15 -20.35
N SER A 34 -9.20 -18.30 -21.47
CA SER A 34 -9.66 -19.10 -22.60
C SER A 34 -8.50 -19.77 -23.34
N PRO A 35 -8.53 -21.10 -23.54
CA PRO A 35 -7.64 -21.75 -24.50
C PRO A 35 -7.93 -21.24 -25.91
N VAL A 36 -6.89 -20.90 -26.67
CA VAL A 36 -6.98 -20.39 -28.04
C VAL A 36 -6.00 -21.11 -28.96
N ALA A 37 -6.15 -20.90 -30.27
CA ALA A 37 -5.36 -21.59 -31.29
C ALA A 37 -3.84 -21.45 -31.10
N GLY A 38 -3.11 -22.50 -31.47
CA GLY A 38 -1.65 -22.57 -31.35
C GLY A 38 -1.16 -22.93 -29.94
N GLY A 39 -1.98 -23.62 -29.13
CA GLY A 39 -1.60 -24.04 -27.77
C GLY A 39 -1.39 -22.86 -26.83
N ARG A 40 -2.16 -21.78 -27.03
CA ARG A 40 -2.06 -20.54 -26.26
C ARG A 40 -3.24 -20.38 -25.31
N THR A 41 -3.12 -19.51 -24.34
CA THR A 41 -4.19 -19.13 -23.41
C THR A 41 -4.31 -17.63 -23.39
N ALA A 42 -5.52 -17.14 -23.68
CA ALA A 42 -5.89 -15.75 -23.54
C ALA A 42 -6.45 -15.49 -22.14
N ILE A 43 -6.14 -14.32 -21.57
CA ILE A 43 -6.56 -13.86 -20.25
C ILE A 43 -7.11 -12.45 -20.40
N ARG A 44 -8.26 -12.16 -19.80
CA ARG A 44 -8.88 -10.81 -19.79
C ARG A 44 -9.37 -10.41 -18.41
N ASP A 45 -9.56 -9.10 -18.21
CA ASP A 45 -10.29 -8.57 -17.07
C ASP A 45 -11.80 -8.83 -17.24
N SER A 46 -12.42 -9.47 -16.26
CA SER A 46 -13.86 -9.73 -16.27
C SER A 46 -14.70 -8.45 -16.26
N LYS A 47 -14.16 -7.34 -15.72
CA LYS A 47 -14.82 -6.04 -15.65
C LYS A 47 -14.76 -5.30 -16.98
N ASN A 48 -13.76 -5.58 -17.80
CA ASN A 48 -13.57 -4.96 -19.11
C ASN A 48 -13.55 -6.03 -20.22
N ILE A 49 -14.73 -6.61 -20.47
CA ILE A 49 -14.87 -7.76 -21.40
C ILE A 49 -14.48 -7.46 -22.85
N GLN A 50 -14.41 -6.18 -23.22
CA GLN A 50 -13.98 -5.70 -24.55
C GLN A 50 -12.52 -5.22 -24.56
N GLY A 51 -11.92 -5.06 -23.37
CA GLY A 51 -10.58 -4.54 -23.18
C GLY A 51 -9.48 -5.44 -23.73
N PRO A 52 -8.21 -5.05 -23.54
CA PRO A 52 -7.08 -5.81 -24.04
C PRO A 52 -6.99 -7.19 -23.38
N ALA A 53 -6.75 -8.22 -24.18
CA ALA A 53 -6.40 -9.56 -23.72
C ALA A 53 -4.89 -9.77 -23.72
N LEU A 54 -4.39 -10.49 -22.72
CA LEU A 54 -3.04 -11.04 -22.69
C LEU A 54 -3.07 -12.47 -23.21
N VAL A 55 -2.13 -12.84 -24.06
CA VAL A 55 -2.07 -14.15 -24.71
C VAL A 55 -0.69 -14.75 -24.49
N PHE A 56 -0.65 -15.89 -23.79
CA PHE A 56 0.56 -16.60 -23.44
C PHE A 56 0.58 -17.98 -24.08
N SER A 57 1.78 -18.53 -24.28
CA SER A 57 1.93 -19.94 -24.68
C SER A 57 1.58 -20.87 -23.51
N GLY A 58 1.14 -22.09 -23.82
CA GLY A 58 0.87 -23.11 -22.82
C GLY A 58 2.03 -23.36 -21.85
N PRO A 59 3.30 -23.48 -22.33
CA PRO A 59 4.45 -23.62 -21.44
C PRO A 59 4.62 -22.49 -20.42
N VAL A 60 4.31 -21.24 -20.80
CA VAL A 60 4.36 -20.09 -19.88
C VAL A 60 3.29 -20.22 -18.79
N ILE A 61 2.06 -20.56 -19.16
CA ILE A 61 0.97 -20.75 -18.18
C ILE A 61 1.26 -21.91 -17.22
N VAL A 62 1.79 -23.03 -17.74
CA VAL A 62 2.17 -24.19 -16.91
C VAL A 62 3.28 -23.80 -15.94
N SER A 63 4.32 -23.10 -16.41
CA SER A 63 5.45 -22.67 -15.59
C SER A 63 5.00 -21.69 -14.51
N PHE A 64 4.18 -20.71 -14.87
CA PHE A 64 3.60 -19.75 -13.92
C PHE A 64 2.77 -20.47 -12.86
N THR A 65 1.84 -21.36 -13.27
CA THR A 65 0.96 -22.07 -12.33
C THR A 65 1.77 -22.93 -11.36
N ARG A 66 2.78 -23.67 -11.86
CA ARG A 66 3.68 -24.45 -11.00
C ARG A 66 4.47 -23.57 -10.04
N ALA A 67 4.95 -22.41 -10.48
CA ALA A 67 5.69 -21.50 -9.63
C ALA A 67 4.78 -20.91 -8.53
N VAL A 68 3.52 -20.61 -8.83
CA VAL A 68 2.54 -20.16 -7.83
C VAL A 68 2.17 -21.28 -6.86
N THR A 69 1.80 -22.47 -7.34
CA THR A 69 1.38 -23.58 -6.46
C THR A 69 2.54 -24.19 -5.68
N GLY A 70 3.77 -24.09 -6.19
CA GLY A 70 4.99 -24.47 -5.51
C GLY A 70 5.54 -23.42 -4.54
N GLY A 71 4.88 -22.26 -4.39
CA GLY A 71 5.30 -21.20 -3.46
C GLY A 71 6.58 -20.45 -3.89
N VAL A 72 6.99 -20.59 -5.16
CA VAL A 72 8.12 -19.86 -5.76
C VAL A 72 7.73 -18.41 -6.02
N VAL A 73 6.50 -18.19 -6.51
CA VAL A 73 5.93 -16.84 -6.63
C VAL A 73 5.33 -16.45 -5.29
N ARG A 74 5.97 -15.52 -4.59
CA ARG A 74 5.44 -14.90 -3.36
C ARG A 74 4.93 -13.51 -3.70
N ILE A 75 3.62 -13.32 -3.57
CA ILE A 75 3.03 -11.99 -3.64
C ILE A 75 3.17 -11.37 -2.25
N PRO A 76 3.88 -10.24 -2.08
CA PRO A 76 4.01 -9.59 -0.79
C PRO A 76 2.62 -9.25 -0.24
N THR A 77 2.34 -9.67 0.99
CA THR A 77 1.11 -9.31 1.70
C THR A 77 1.27 -7.97 2.40
N ALA A 78 0.17 -7.36 2.85
CA ALA A 78 0.23 -6.20 3.74
C ALA A 78 1.10 -6.48 4.97
N GLU A 79 0.96 -7.67 5.58
CA GLU A 79 1.82 -8.13 6.68
C GLU A 79 3.31 -8.11 6.34
N THR A 80 3.68 -8.53 5.12
CA THR A 80 5.08 -8.52 4.67
C THR A 80 5.66 -7.10 4.72
N TYR A 81 4.88 -6.12 4.27
CA TYR A 81 5.32 -4.73 4.30
C TYR A 81 5.29 -4.13 5.71
N LEU A 82 4.28 -4.44 6.53
CA LEU A 82 4.24 -4.01 7.93
C LEU A 82 5.48 -4.48 8.70
N ARG A 83 5.90 -5.75 8.54
CA ARG A 83 7.15 -6.26 9.13
C ARG A 83 8.39 -5.51 8.67
N ARG A 84 8.44 -5.09 7.40
CA ARG A 84 9.54 -4.26 6.87
C ARG A 84 9.53 -2.85 7.44
N LEU A 85 8.35 -2.25 7.64
CA LEU A 85 8.22 -0.95 8.31
C LEU A 85 8.73 -1.03 9.75
N VAL A 86 8.35 -2.07 10.51
CA VAL A 86 8.90 -2.31 11.86
C VAL A 86 10.42 -2.42 11.82
N ALA A 87 10.98 -3.16 10.85
CA ALA A 87 12.43 -3.29 10.69
C ALA A 87 13.14 -1.97 10.34
N ARG A 88 12.42 -1.01 9.73
CA ARG A 88 12.93 0.37 9.50
C ARG A 88 12.79 1.26 10.73
N GLY A 89 12.11 0.83 11.79
CA GLY A 89 11.92 1.60 13.01
C GLY A 89 10.57 2.31 13.09
N PHE A 90 9.56 1.89 12.33
CA PHE A 90 8.19 2.31 12.60
C PHE A 90 7.69 1.72 13.91
N GLU A 91 7.15 2.58 14.77
CA GLU A 91 6.40 2.19 15.95
C GLU A 91 4.91 2.19 15.63
N PHE A 92 4.20 1.15 16.06
CA PHE A 92 2.79 0.96 15.75
C PHE A 92 1.90 1.12 16.99
N LEU A 93 0.87 1.94 16.82
CA LEU A 93 -0.21 2.18 17.76
C LEU A 93 -1.50 1.58 17.19
N HIS A 94 -2.35 1.09 18.08
CA HIS A 94 -3.63 0.47 17.72
C HIS A 94 -4.74 1.20 18.48
N PRO A 95 -5.15 2.40 18.04
CA PRO A 95 -6.25 3.13 18.67
C PRO A 95 -7.50 2.27 18.75
N ARG A 96 -8.19 2.36 19.89
CA ARG A 96 -9.44 1.66 20.14
C ARG A 96 -10.54 2.66 20.44
N ASP A 97 -11.76 2.34 20.02
CA ASP A 97 -12.94 3.13 20.35
C ASP A 97 -13.42 2.89 21.80
N ALA A 98 -14.55 3.49 22.17
CA ALA A 98 -15.16 3.32 23.49
C ALA A 98 -15.56 1.87 23.80
N ASN A 99 -15.75 1.03 22.76
CA ASN A 99 -16.11 -0.38 22.89
C ASN A 99 -14.87 -1.30 22.92
N GLY A 100 -13.67 -0.75 22.73
CA GLY A 100 -12.42 -1.51 22.67
C GLY A 100 -12.11 -2.08 21.28
N GLU A 101 -12.89 -1.75 20.25
CA GLU A 101 -12.63 -2.18 18.87
C GLU A 101 -11.50 -1.36 18.24
N ILE A 102 -10.64 -1.99 17.45
CA ILE A 102 -9.52 -1.33 16.78
C ILE A 102 -10.07 -0.46 15.65
N THR A 103 -9.83 0.85 15.71
CA THR A 103 -10.31 1.80 14.70
C THR A 103 -9.32 2.03 13.57
N ALA A 104 -8.04 1.83 13.85
CA ALA A 104 -6.97 1.90 12.86
C ALA A 104 -5.71 1.19 13.39
N VAL A 105 -4.79 0.89 12.48
CA VAL A 105 -3.38 0.66 12.80
C VAL A 105 -2.58 1.88 12.36
N VAL A 106 -1.86 2.51 13.28
CA VAL A 106 -1.10 3.75 13.02
C VAL A 106 0.38 3.49 13.25
N GLY A 107 1.18 3.56 12.20
CA GLY A 107 2.64 3.48 12.26
C GLY A 107 3.27 4.87 12.17
N VAL A 108 4.26 5.17 13.02
CA VAL A 108 5.01 6.44 12.98
C VAL A 108 6.50 6.16 13.05
N ARG A 109 7.30 6.89 12.25
CA ARG A 109 8.77 6.86 12.28
C ARG A 109 9.32 8.26 12.05
N ALA A 110 9.97 8.82 13.06
CA ALA A 110 10.75 10.06 12.90
C ALA A 110 12.19 9.74 12.47
N HIS A 111 12.68 10.35 11.39
CA HIS A 111 14.07 10.21 10.93
C HIS A 111 14.52 11.38 10.07
N HIS A 112 15.82 11.69 10.04
CA HIS A 112 16.47 12.59 9.07
C HIS A 112 15.83 13.99 8.82
N ASN A 113 15.02 14.51 9.75
CA ASN A 113 14.20 15.75 9.68
C ASN A 113 12.76 15.60 9.14
N VAL A 114 12.27 14.37 9.01
CA VAL A 114 10.90 14.06 8.61
C VAL A 114 10.25 13.09 9.57
N ILE A 115 8.92 13.04 9.52
CA ILE A 115 8.11 12.05 10.24
C ILE A 115 7.29 11.30 9.20
N ASP A 116 7.55 10.01 9.05
CA ASP A 116 6.73 9.14 8.24
C ASP A 116 5.58 8.58 9.08
N VAL A 117 4.38 8.65 8.54
CA VAL A 117 3.13 8.22 9.18
C VAL A 117 2.39 7.30 8.23
N VAL A 118 1.88 6.19 8.75
CA VAL A 118 1.01 5.27 8.02
C VAL A 118 -0.23 5.02 8.87
N ARG A 119 -1.42 5.18 8.28
CA ARG A 119 -2.72 4.90 8.91
C ARG A 119 -3.46 3.88 8.08
N LEU A 120 -3.80 2.73 8.68
CA LEU A 120 -4.57 1.67 8.05
C LEU A 120 -5.94 1.57 8.72
N HIS A 121 -6.99 2.01 8.04
CA HIS A 121 -8.37 1.84 8.49
C HIS A 121 -8.96 0.53 7.95
N ALA A 122 -8.59 0.16 6.72
CA ALA A 122 -8.91 -1.11 6.10
C ALA A 122 -7.81 -1.49 5.07
N GLU A 123 -7.86 -2.71 4.52
CA GLU A 123 -6.88 -3.13 3.49
C GLU A 123 -6.92 -2.27 2.22
N ASN A 124 -8.08 -1.68 1.90
CA ASN A 124 -8.29 -0.79 0.77
C ASN A 124 -8.25 0.70 1.16
N GLU A 125 -8.08 1.02 2.45
CA GLU A 125 -8.11 2.38 3.00
C GLU A 125 -6.87 2.60 3.89
N VAL A 126 -5.72 2.70 3.22
CA VAL A 126 -4.45 3.04 3.84
C VAL A 126 -4.01 4.41 3.36
N ILE A 127 -3.56 5.25 4.30
CA ILE A 127 -2.95 6.55 4.04
C ILE A 127 -1.52 6.49 4.54
N ALA A 128 -0.54 6.80 3.70
CA ALA A 128 0.84 6.99 4.10
C ALA A 128 1.29 8.41 3.77
N SER A 129 1.99 9.05 4.69
CA SER A 129 2.40 10.44 4.58
C SER A 129 3.81 10.66 5.13
N ARG A 130 4.57 11.54 4.49
CA ARG A 130 5.82 12.10 5.03
C ARG A 130 5.56 13.54 5.41
N LEU A 131 5.86 13.87 6.66
CA LEU A 131 5.67 15.19 7.25
C LEU A 131 7.02 15.84 7.54
N PRO A 132 7.08 17.18 7.65
CA PRO A 132 8.21 17.85 8.26
C PRO A 132 8.48 17.34 9.68
N GLY A 133 9.75 17.36 10.10
CA GLY A 133 10.19 16.94 11.44
C GLY A 133 9.65 17.80 12.58
N ASP A 134 9.23 19.02 12.27
CA ASP A 134 8.67 20.04 13.17
C ASP A 134 7.13 20.13 13.09
N ALA A 135 6.47 19.14 12.47
CA ALA A 135 5.01 19.09 12.41
C ALA A 135 4.39 19.11 13.82
N ALA A 136 3.58 20.14 14.10
CA ALA A 136 2.93 20.33 15.40
C ALA A 136 1.90 19.24 15.72
N ASP A 137 1.17 18.75 14.72
CA ASP A 137 0.25 17.62 14.81
C ASP A 137 0.56 16.60 13.70
N VAL A 138 1.06 15.43 14.12
CA VAL A 138 1.43 14.33 13.22
C VAL A 138 0.21 13.58 12.69
N LEU A 139 -0.88 13.56 13.46
CA LEU A 139 -2.09 12.84 13.10
C LEU A 139 -3.00 13.69 12.20
N ASN A 140 -3.02 15.00 12.40
CA ASN A 140 -3.74 15.96 11.57
C ASN A 140 -2.83 17.10 11.06
N PRO A 141 -1.91 16.80 10.12
CA PRO A 141 -0.93 17.77 9.67
C PRO A 141 -1.52 18.82 8.72
N GLU A 142 -1.17 20.08 8.93
CA GLU A 142 -1.47 21.17 7.99
C GLU A 142 -0.66 21.07 6.69
N PHE A 143 0.54 20.49 6.76
CA PHE A 143 1.47 20.40 5.64
C PHE A 143 2.06 18.98 5.49
N VAL A 144 2.12 18.50 4.25
CA VAL A 144 2.54 17.14 3.92
C VAL A 144 3.53 17.17 2.75
N LEU A 145 4.73 16.60 2.96
CA LEU A 145 5.79 16.55 1.94
C LEU A 145 5.50 15.49 0.88
N TRP A 146 4.82 14.41 1.27
CA TRP A 146 4.42 13.33 0.37
C TRP A 146 3.22 12.58 0.96
N GLN A 147 2.27 12.16 0.11
CA GLN A 147 1.14 11.35 0.53
C GLN A 147 0.69 10.35 -0.54
N ARG A 148 0.24 9.18 -0.10
CA ARG A 148 -0.50 8.22 -0.92
C ARG A 148 -1.66 7.62 -0.14
N THR A 149 -2.73 7.31 -0.88
CA THR A 149 -3.94 6.66 -0.35
C THR A 149 -4.34 5.51 -1.25
N GLY A 150 -4.82 4.41 -0.68
CA GLY A 150 -5.35 3.27 -1.42
C GLY A 150 -5.08 1.93 -0.73
N TRP A 151 -4.83 0.90 -1.54
CA TRP A 151 -4.61 -0.46 -1.05
C TRP A 151 -3.30 -0.58 -0.27
N ALA A 152 -3.34 -1.33 0.83
CA ALA A 152 -2.24 -1.50 1.77
C ALA A 152 -0.96 -1.94 1.05
N THR A 153 -1.02 -2.94 0.17
CA THR A 153 0.17 -3.43 -0.54
C THR A 153 0.84 -2.36 -1.39
N ASP A 154 0.07 -1.50 -2.06
CA ASP A 154 0.61 -0.47 -2.95
C ASP A 154 1.14 0.73 -2.17
N VAL A 155 0.41 1.15 -1.14
CA VAL A 155 0.75 2.31 -0.33
C VAL A 155 1.96 2.00 0.57
N LEU A 156 1.96 0.84 1.25
CA LEU A 156 3.07 0.44 2.11
C LEU A 156 4.35 0.19 1.31
N ARG A 157 4.23 -0.38 0.10
CA ARG A 157 5.37 -0.53 -0.82
C ARG A 157 5.95 0.84 -1.18
N GLN A 158 5.11 1.80 -1.57
CA GLN A 158 5.59 3.14 -1.91
C GLN A 158 6.25 3.86 -0.72
N MET A 159 5.74 3.67 0.50
CA MET A 159 6.38 4.18 1.71
C MET A 159 7.75 3.54 1.95
N ILE A 160 7.89 2.23 1.70
CA ILE A 160 9.19 1.54 1.80
C ILE A 160 10.15 1.98 0.67
N ASP A 161 9.65 2.21 -0.54
CA ASP A 161 10.48 2.66 -1.65
C ASP A 161 10.90 4.13 -1.50
N LEU A 162 10.28 4.88 -0.57
CA LEU A 162 10.64 6.26 -0.28
C LEU A 162 12.05 6.30 0.34
N PRO A 163 12.99 7.06 -0.26
CA PRO A 163 14.34 7.19 0.26
C PRO A 163 14.34 7.78 1.69
N ASP A 164 15.28 7.36 2.52
CA ASP A 164 15.43 7.90 3.89
C ASP A 164 16.07 9.31 3.88
N ASP A 165 16.71 9.65 2.77
CA ASP A 165 17.44 10.87 2.50
C ASP A 165 16.51 12.06 2.26
N ARG A 166 16.92 13.15 2.90
CA ARG A 166 16.31 14.49 2.99
C ARG A 166 15.55 14.86 1.72
N THR A 167 14.32 15.34 1.86
CA THR A 167 13.72 16.21 0.84
C THR A 167 14.63 17.45 0.75
N PRO A 168 15.33 17.70 -0.37
CA PRO A 168 15.99 18.99 -0.58
C PRO A 168 14.89 20.06 -0.53
N ASP A 169 15.16 21.20 0.13
CA ASP A 169 14.26 22.35 0.36
C ASP A 169 13.44 22.42 1.66
N ALA A 170 13.43 21.38 2.51
CA ALA A 170 12.73 21.47 3.82
C ALA A 170 13.41 22.45 4.82
N LEU A 171 14.61 22.95 4.53
CA LEU A 171 15.33 23.89 5.39
C LEU A 171 14.89 25.36 5.23
N HIS A 172 14.00 25.70 4.28
CA HIS A 172 13.65 27.10 4.00
C HIS A 172 12.29 27.57 4.51
N GLN A 173 11.54 26.73 5.23
CA GLN A 173 10.30 27.13 5.90
C GLN A 173 10.36 26.96 7.42
N PHE A 174 11.53 27.23 8.03
CA PHE A 174 11.60 27.45 9.48
C PHE A 174 10.64 28.58 9.86
N ARG A 175 9.47 28.20 10.39
CA ARG A 175 8.60 29.11 11.13
C ARG A 175 9.37 29.48 12.41
N PRO A 176 9.43 30.75 12.84
CA PRO A 176 10.04 31.09 14.11
C PRO A 176 9.38 30.25 15.21
N GLU A 177 10.21 29.67 16.08
CA GLU A 177 9.84 28.79 17.18
C GLU A 177 8.65 29.39 17.95
N THR A 178 7.43 28.95 17.64
CA THR A 178 6.33 29.09 18.59
C THR A 178 6.61 28.07 19.67
N SER A 179 7.28 28.54 20.74
CA SER A 179 7.49 27.80 21.97
C SER A 179 6.14 27.22 22.40
N ALA A 180 5.95 25.92 22.17
CA ALA A 180 4.78 25.21 22.65
C ALA A 180 4.82 25.30 24.18
N ASN A 181 3.81 25.92 24.78
CA ASN A 181 3.69 25.94 26.24
C ASN A 181 3.45 24.50 26.70
N GLY A 182 4.14 24.06 27.75
CA GLY A 182 4.00 22.73 28.30
C GLY A 182 4.85 22.54 29.55
N CYS A 183 4.63 21.44 30.27
CA CYS A 183 5.38 21.15 31.49
C CYS A 183 5.97 19.74 31.46
N TRP A 184 7.12 19.60 32.10
CA TRP A 184 7.71 18.28 32.36
C TRP A 184 7.00 17.65 33.55
N VAL A 185 6.30 16.55 33.32
CA VAL A 185 5.65 15.75 34.36
C VAL A 185 6.52 14.54 34.70
N PRO A 186 6.99 14.41 35.95
CA PRO A 186 7.69 13.21 36.40
C PRO A 186 6.78 11.98 36.27
N THR A 187 7.26 10.93 35.63
CA THR A 187 6.50 9.67 35.44
C THR A 187 7.10 8.50 36.21
N ALA A 188 8.40 8.56 36.53
CA ALA A 188 9.11 7.63 37.40
C ALA A 188 10.39 8.31 37.93
N PRO A 189 11.09 7.77 38.95
CA PRO A 189 12.39 8.29 39.36
C PRO A 189 13.36 8.38 38.16
N GLY A 190 13.80 9.60 37.85
CA GLY A 190 14.68 9.87 36.70
C GLY A 190 14.01 9.88 35.31
N ARG A 191 12.67 9.79 35.22
CA ARG A 191 11.94 9.91 33.94
C ARG A 191 10.86 10.98 34.02
N ALA A 192 10.86 11.89 33.05
CA ALA A 192 9.80 12.85 32.86
C ALA A 192 9.24 12.74 31.43
N LYS A 193 7.94 13.02 31.28
CA LYS A 193 7.31 13.23 29.97
C LYS A 193 6.92 14.69 29.85
N TRP A 194 7.19 15.28 28.70
CA TRP A 194 6.72 16.62 28.39
C TRP A 194 5.26 16.54 27.96
N LEU A 195 4.39 17.32 28.61
CA LEU A 195 2.98 17.44 28.26
C LEU A 195 2.71 18.83 27.68
N PRO A 196 2.12 18.93 26.48
CA PRO A 196 1.69 20.23 25.95
C PRO A 196 0.58 20.80 26.83
N ALA A 197 0.65 22.10 27.12
CA ALA A 197 -0.43 22.83 27.74
C ALA A 197 -1.54 22.99 26.70
N SER A 198 -2.70 22.40 26.95
CA SER A 198 -3.91 22.68 26.19
C SER A 198 -4.34 24.12 26.46
N ALA A 199 -4.44 24.94 25.41
CA ALA A 199 -5.04 26.27 25.48
C ALA A 199 -6.56 26.18 25.58
#